data_AF-A0A9P8MM15-F1
#
_entry.id   AF-A0A9P8MM15-F1
#
_cell.length_a   1.000
_cell.length_b   1.000
_cell.length_c   1.000
_cell.angle_alpha   90.00
_cell.angle_beta   90.00
_cell.angle_gamma   90.00
#
_symmetry.space_group_name_H-M   'P 1'
#
loop_
_entity.id
_entity.type
_entity.pdbx_description
1 polymer ?
#
loop_
_entity_poly.entity_id
_entity_poly.type
_entity_poly.pdbx_seq_one_letter_code
_entity_poly.pdbx_strand_id
1 'polypeptide(L)'
;MEYGSALRHRDPRSCLIGALAFWLFWRWQVEKAERFPVFQRSEDWYETKVLRRSAKEPQAPLSGQTAREWTSRFYKKAGIKVSKVSHAPRVAATQNADMAGVDEGQIRRAGRWNNGDQMTGCYLTSLPFEFMRAVADFDPEWSGSYFVPGPP
;
A
#
# COMPACT_ATOMS: atom_id res chain seq x y z
N MET A 1 -17.95 2.13 6.01
CA MET A 1 -17.11 2.48 4.85
C MET A 1 -15.70 2.00 5.14
N GLU A 2 -15.07 1.30 4.20
CA GLU A 2 -13.70 0.79 4.40
C GLU A 2 -12.67 1.70 3.73
N TYR A 3 -11.61 2.04 4.45
CA TYR A 3 -10.54 2.90 3.94
C TYR A 3 -9.20 2.15 3.95
N GLY A 4 -8.44 2.31 2.87
CA GLY A 4 -7.02 2.00 2.79
C GLY A 4 -6.22 3.29 2.78
N SER A 5 -5.01 3.28 3.33
CA SER A 5 -4.15 4.46 3.37
C SER A 5 -2.70 4.09 3.09
N ALA A 6 -1.97 5.04 2.50
CA ALA A 6 -0.56 4.91 2.20
C ALA A 6 0.08 6.31 2.19
N LEU A 7 1.31 6.42 2.69
CA LEU A 7 2.12 7.63 2.61
C LEU A 7 3.30 7.39 1.66
N ARG A 8 3.84 8.48 1.11
CA ARG A 8 5.16 8.42 0.48
C ARG A 8 6.18 8.07 1.56
N HIS A 9 7.09 7.16 1.25
CA HIS A 9 8.20 6.81 2.15
C HIS A 9 9.30 7.86 2.07
N ARG A 10 10.05 8.07 3.17
CA ARG A 10 11.18 9.00 3.23
C ARG A 10 12.27 8.67 2.21
N ASP A 11 12.69 7.40 2.15
CA ASP A 11 13.50 6.86 1.03
C ASP A 11 12.63 6.63 -0.23
N PRO A 12 12.89 7.34 -1.35
CA PRO A 12 12.16 7.16 -2.61
C PRO A 12 12.21 5.73 -3.17
N ARG A 13 13.28 4.97 -2.89
CA ARG A 13 13.45 3.59 -3.38
C ARG A 13 12.53 2.60 -2.67
N SER A 14 12.10 2.92 -1.46
CA SER A 14 11.17 2.13 -0.64
C SER A 14 9.72 2.65 -0.74
N CYS A 15 9.48 3.69 -1.53
CA CYS A 15 8.20 4.37 -1.61
C CYS A 15 7.19 3.62 -2.48
N LEU A 16 6.16 3.04 -1.86
CA LEU A 16 5.06 2.36 -2.56
C LEU A 16 4.32 3.29 -3.54
N ILE A 17 4.07 4.54 -3.15
CA ILE A 17 3.42 5.53 -4.01
C ILE A 17 4.27 5.84 -5.25
N GLY A 18 5.60 5.96 -5.06
CA GLY A 18 6.55 6.16 -6.16
C GLY A 18 6.62 4.94 -7.08
N ALA A 19 6.72 3.74 -6.52
CA ALA A 19 6.69 2.50 -7.28
C ALA A 19 5.38 2.33 -8.08
N LEU A 20 4.24 2.70 -7.48
CA LEU A 20 2.95 2.72 -8.16
C LEU A 20 2.94 3.74 -9.30
N ALA A 21 3.45 4.95 -9.10
CA ALA A 21 3.55 5.96 -10.16
C ALA A 21 4.39 5.46 -11.35
N PHE A 22 5.55 4.83 -11.09
CA PHE A 22 6.37 4.22 -12.14
C PHE A 22 5.65 3.09 -12.87
N TRP A 23 4.93 2.23 -12.14
CA TRP A 23 4.11 1.19 -12.75
C TRP A 23 3.05 1.76 -13.68
N LEU A 24 2.29 2.77 -13.24
CA LEU A 24 1.24 3.41 -14.04
C LEU A 24 1.84 4.13 -15.26
N PHE A 25 2.97 4.81 -15.09
CA PHE A 25 3.70 5.42 -16.21
C PHE A 25 4.14 4.37 -17.23
N TRP A 26 4.80 3.30 -16.79
CA TRP A 26 5.24 2.23 -17.67
C TRP A 26 4.05 1.60 -18.41
N ARG A 27 2.99 1.27 -17.68
CA ARG A 27 1.78 0.61 -18.20
C ARG A 27 1.11 1.37 -19.35
N TRP A 28 0.91 2.68 -19.20
CA TRP A 28 0.16 3.46 -20.19
C TRP A 28 1.03 4.26 -21.15
N GLN A 29 2.21 4.73 -20.73
CA GLN A 29 3.07 5.54 -21.59
C GLN A 29 4.17 4.75 -22.30
N VAL A 30 4.73 3.72 -21.66
CA VAL A 30 5.86 2.97 -22.23
C VAL A 30 5.36 1.75 -22.99
N GLU A 31 4.60 0.88 -22.33
CA GLU A 31 4.13 -0.39 -22.89
C GLU A 31 3.07 -0.18 -23.98
N LYS A 32 2.21 0.85 -23.82
CA LYS A 32 1.17 1.26 -24.78
C LYS A 32 0.24 0.12 -25.26
N ALA A 33 0.14 -0.95 -24.49
CA ALA A 33 -0.69 -2.11 -24.83
C ALA A 33 -2.18 -1.90 -24.54
N GLU A 34 -2.53 -0.88 -23.75
CA GLU A 34 -3.91 -0.46 -23.51
C GLU A 34 -4.03 1.07 -23.55
N ARG A 35 -5.26 1.56 -23.74
CA ARG A 35 -5.55 3.00 -23.70
C ARG A 35 -5.52 3.50 -22.25
N PHE A 36 -5.10 4.74 -22.06
CA PHE A 36 -5.24 5.41 -20.78
C PHE A 36 -6.74 5.53 -20.41
N PRO A 37 -7.12 5.26 -19.15
CA PRO A 37 -8.52 5.28 -18.72
C PRO A 37 -9.12 6.68 -18.83
N VAL A 38 -10.42 6.72 -19.11
CA VAL A 38 -11.23 7.93 -19.05
C VAL A 38 -11.88 8.00 -17.67
N PHE A 39 -11.89 9.17 -17.05
CA PHE A 39 -12.39 9.36 -15.69
C PHE A 39 -13.70 10.17 -15.63
N GLN A 40 -14.50 10.14 -16.71
CA GLN A 40 -15.75 10.90 -16.78
C GLN A 40 -16.86 10.26 -15.93
N ARG A 41 -16.97 8.92 -15.97
CA ARG A 41 -17.93 8.16 -15.18
C ARG A 41 -17.28 6.96 -14.51
N SER A 42 -17.90 6.43 -13.46
CA SER A 42 -17.44 5.25 -12.74
C SER A 42 -17.23 4.06 -13.66
N GLU A 43 -18.16 3.81 -14.59
CA GLU A 43 -18.14 2.66 -15.49
C GLU A 43 -16.92 2.68 -16.41
N ASP A 44 -16.34 3.85 -16.67
CA ASP A 44 -15.22 4.02 -17.58
C ASP A 44 -13.90 3.50 -16.98
N TRP A 45 -13.80 3.35 -15.64
CA TRP A 45 -12.54 2.98 -14.99
C TRP A 45 -12.64 2.01 -13.81
N TYR A 46 -13.81 1.85 -13.15
CA TYR A 46 -13.96 1.03 -11.93
C TYR A 46 -13.53 -0.44 -12.12
N GLU A 47 -13.75 -1.00 -13.31
CA GLU A 47 -13.35 -2.38 -13.59
C GLU A 47 -11.87 -2.54 -13.94
N THR A 48 -11.16 -1.45 -14.23
CA THR A 48 -9.73 -1.49 -14.55
C THR A 48 -8.94 -1.83 -13.28
N LYS A 49 -8.24 -2.97 -13.29
CA LYS A 49 -7.48 -3.41 -12.12
C LYS A 49 -6.12 -2.72 -12.10
N VAL A 50 -5.70 -2.17 -10.96
CA VAL A 50 -4.39 -1.52 -10.81
C VAL A 50 -3.25 -2.48 -11.17
N LEU A 51 -3.30 -3.71 -10.64
CA LEU A 51 -2.44 -4.82 -11.04
C LEU A 51 -3.24 -5.78 -11.92
N ARG A 52 -3.04 -5.66 -13.23
CA ARG A 52 -3.70 -6.49 -14.25
C ARG A 52 -3.03 -7.86 -14.38
N ARG A 53 -3.81 -8.86 -14.77
CA ARG A 53 -3.31 -10.21 -15.10
C ARG A 53 -2.31 -10.15 -16.26
N SER A 54 -2.68 -9.45 -17.32
CA SER A 54 -1.91 -9.38 -18.56
C SER A 54 -2.21 -8.09 -19.30
N ALA A 55 -1.39 -7.78 -20.30
CA ALA A 55 -1.58 -6.59 -21.11
C ALA A 55 -2.89 -6.59 -21.93
N LYS A 56 -3.41 -7.78 -22.23
CA LYS A 56 -4.63 -8.00 -23.01
C LYS A 56 -5.89 -8.06 -22.14
N GLU A 57 -5.73 -8.25 -20.83
CA GLU A 57 -6.84 -8.44 -19.88
C GLU A 57 -6.73 -7.43 -18.72
N PRO A 58 -6.90 -6.12 -18.96
CA PRO A 58 -6.72 -5.08 -17.94
C PRO A 58 -7.78 -5.10 -16.83
N GLN A 59 -8.91 -5.73 -17.07
CA GLN A 59 -10.00 -5.92 -16.11
C GLN A 59 -9.85 -7.24 -15.30
N ALA A 60 -8.99 -8.15 -15.75
CA ALA A 60 -8.73 -9.37 -15.01
C ALA A 60 -7.69 -9.11 -13.91
N PRO A 61 -7.96 -9.47 -12.65
CA PRO A 61 -7.02 -9.26 -11.56
C PRO A 61 -5.82 -10.21 -11.67
N LEU A 62 -4.67 -9.76 -11.17
CA LEU A 62 -3.55 -10.64 -10.87
C LEU A 62 -4.00 -11.73 -9.89
N SER A 63 -3.75 -13.00 -10.22
CA SER A 63 -4.17 -14.10 -9.36
C SER A 63 -3.37 -14.12 -8.05
N GLY A 64 -4.00 -14.55 -6.96
CA GLY A 64 -3.32 -14.69 -5.67
C GLY A 64 -2.16 -15.67 -5.71
N GLN A 65 -2.27 -16.75 -6.50
CA GLN A 65 -1.19 -17.70 -6.72
C GLN A 65 0.01 -17.04 -7.41
N THR A 66 -0.24 -16.32 -8.51
CA THR A 66 0.82 -15.61 -9.24
C THR A 66 1.51 -14.57 -8.35
N ALA A 67 0.73 -13.78 -7.59
CA ALA A 67 1.26 -12.80 -6.65
C ALA A 67 2.14 -13.45 -5.56
N ARG A 68 1.71 -14.60 -5.01
CA ARG A 68 2.47 -15.38 -4.03
C ARG A 68 3.78 -15.92 -4.63
N GLU A 69 3.72 -16.50 -5.83
CA GLU A 69 4.89 -17.05 -6.52
C GLU A 69 5.93 -15.96 -6.81
N TRP A 70 5.49 -14.82 -7.33
CA TRP A 70 6.38 -13.69 -7.63
C TRP A 70 7.05 -13.15 -6.37
N THR A 71 6.27 -12.94 -5.31
CA THR A 71 6.79 -12.49 -4.02
C THR A 71 7.77 -13.50 -3.40
N SER A 72 7.48 -14.80 -3.51
CA SER A 72 8.37 -15.87 -3.04
C SER A 72 9.72 -15.87 -3.77
N ARG A 73 9.69 -15.71 -5.11
CA ARG A 73 10.92 -15.58 -5.92
C ARG A 73 11.72 -14.33 -5.54
N PHE A 74 11.03 -13.22 -5.29
CA PHE A 74 11.66 -11.98 -4.83
C PHE A 74 12.40 -12.20 -3.50
N TYR A 75 11.73 -12.77 -2.49
CA TYR A 75 12.36 -13.05 -1.20
C TYR A 75 13.56 -13.99 -1.33
N LYS A 76 13.43 -15.07 -2.11
CA LYS A 76 14.54 -15.99 -2.38
C LYS A 76 15.74 -15.27 -3.00
N LYS A 77 15.50 -14.40 -3.98
CA LYS A 77 16.55 -13.62 -4.66
C LYS A 77 17.20 -12.59 -3.72
N ALA A 78 16.43 -12.01 -2.82
CA ALA A 78 16.91 -11.09 -1.79
C ALA A 78 17.58 -11.79 -0.59
N GLY A 79 17.64 -13.13 -0.56
CA GLY A 79 18.17 -13.89 0.57
C GLY A 79 17.26 -13.89 1.81
N ILE A 80 16.00 -13.48 1.67
CA ILE A 80 15.03 -13.37 2.77
C ILE A 80 14.32 -14.72 2.96
N LYS A 81 14.40 -15.27 4.18
CA LYS A 81 13.72 -16.52 4.55
C LYS A 81 12.38 -16.20 5.22
N VAL A 82 11.26 -16.64 4.61
CA VAL A 82 9.91 -16.47 5.16
C VAL A 82 9.11 -17.76 5.05
N SER A 83 8.31 -18.06 6.07
CA SER A 83 7.37 -19.19 6.07
C SER A 83 6.00 -18.80 5.50
N LYS A 84 5.53 -17.57 5.79
CA LYS A 84 4.24 -17.04 5.33
C LYS A 84 4.46 -15.83 4.41
N VAL A 85 4.68 -16.10 3.12
CA VAL A 85 5.03 -15.11 2.08
C VAL A 85 4.12 -13.87 2.08
N SER A 86 2.80 -14.06 2.15
CA SER A 86 1.82 -12.95 2.13
C SER A 86 1.71 -12.19 3.44
N HIS A 87 2.10 -12.79 4.58
CA HIS A 87 2.02 -12.14 5.90
C HIS A 87 3.31 -11.43 6.28
N ALA A 88 4.45 -11.77 5.67
CA ALA A 88 5.74 -11.19 6.01
C ALA A 88 5.73 -9.64 6.02
N PRO A 89 5.13 -8.94 5.04
CA PRO A 89 5.06 -7.48 5.07
C PRO A 89 4.25 -6.93 6.24
N ARG A 90 3.16 -7.62 6.63
CA ARG A 90 2.33 -7.21 7.78
C ARG A 90 3.10 -7.33 9.08
N VAL A 91 3.81 -8.45 9.26
CA VAL A 91 4.65 -8.67 10.44
C VAL A 91 5.76 -7.63 10.53
N ALA A 92 6.48 -7.41 9.43
CA ALA A 92 7.56 -6.43 9.39
C ALA A 92 7.08 -5.00 9.67
N ALA A 93 5.94 -4.59 9.08
CA ALA A 93 5.38 -3.26 9.32
C ALA A 93 4.97 -3.06 10.79
N THR A 94 4.35 -4.07 11.41
CA THR A 94 3.99 -4.03 12.83
C THR A 94 5.23 -3.96 13.74
N GLN A 95 6.23 -4.79 13.48
CA GLN A 95 7.48 -4.78 14.25
C GLN A 95 8.24 -3.46 14.11
N ASN A 96 8.28 -2.90 12.90
CA ASN A 96 8.92 -1.60 12.67
C ASN A 96 8.19 -0.46 13.38
N ALA A 97 6.86 -0.47 13.40
CA ALA A 97 6.07 0.53 14.12
C ALA A 97 6.27 0.42 15.64
N ASP A 98 6.30 -0.81 16.18
CA ASP A 98 6.59 -1.07 17.60
C ASP A 98 7.98 -0.58 18.00
N MET A 99 9.01 -0.89 17.19
CA MET A 99 10.37 -0.37 17.40
C MET A 99 10.47 1.15 17.30
N ALA A 100 9.58 1.79 16.53
CA ALA A 100 9.49 3.25 16.42
C ALA A 100 8.70 3.89 17.58
N GLY A 101 8.19 3.10 18.53
CA GLY A 101 7.45 3.59 19.70
C GLY A 101 5.99 3.95 19.42
N VAL A 102 5.41 3.45 18.32
CA VAL A 102 3.99 3.70 18.00
C VAL A 102 3.10 3.00 19.02
N ASP A 103 2.09 3.71 19.51
CA ASP A 103 1.10 3.16 20.44
C ASP A 103 0.42 1.89 19.89
N GLU A 104 0.24 0.88 20.74
CA GLU A 104 -0.34 -0.40 20.34
C GLU A 104 -1.75 -0.23 19.75
N GLY A 105 -2.54 0.73 20.24
CA GLY A 105 -3.85 1.05 19.70
C GLY A 105 -3.80 1.52 18.24
N GLN A 106 -2.78 2.28 17.85
CA GLN A 106 -2.55 2.68 16.45
C GLN A 106 -2.15 1.48 15.59
N ILE A 107 -1.29 0.61 16.10
CA ILE A 107 -0.86 -0.63 15.41
C ILE A 107 -2.07 -1.56 15.20
N ARG A 108 -2.89 -1.79 16.23
CA ARG A 108 -4.09 -2.63 16.15
C ARG A 108 -5.14 -2.05 15.20
N ARG A 109 -5.32 -0.72 15.20
CA ARG A 109 -6.17 -0.02 14.22
C ARG A 109 -5.68 -0.23 12.79
N ALA A 110 -4.38 -0.08 12.54
CA ALA A 110 -3.79 -0.29 11.22
C ALA A 110 -3.88 -1.75 10.75
N GLY A 111 -3.64 -2.70 11.65
CA GLY A 111 -3.78 -4.14 11.42
C GLY A 111 -5.22 -4.63 11.36
N ARG A 112 -6.19 -3.78 11.75
CA ARG A 112 -7.61 -4.10 11.92
C ARG A 112 -7.84 -5.30 12.85
N TRP A 113 -7.11 -5.36 13.97
CA TRP A 113 -7.22 -6.43 14.96
C TRP A 113 -8.22 -6.14 16.09
N ASN A 114 -8.87 -4.98 16.06
CA ASN A 114 -9.93 -4.59 17.00
C ASN A 114 -11.28 -5.23 16.66
N ASN A 115 -11.31 -6.54 16.43
CA ASN A 115 -12.54 -7.25 16.05
C ASN A 115 -13.62 -7.07 17.14
N GLY A 116 -14.76 -6.47 16.78
CA GLY A 116 -15.87 -6.21 17.69
C GLY A 116 -15.87 -4.82 18.34
N ASP A 117 -14.85 -3.99 18.12
CA ASP A 117 -14.82 -2.61 18.61
C ASP A 117 -15.73 -1.70 17.77
N GLN A 118 -16.89 -1.37 18.33
CA GLN A 118 -17.86 -0.45 17.75
C GLN A 118 -17.29 0.96 17.58
N MET A 119 -16.30 1.36 18.38
CA MET A 119 -15.68 2.68 18.29
C MET A 119 -14.87 2.81 17.00
N THR A 120 -13.99 1.86 16.71
CA THR A 120 -13.25 1.79 15.44
C THR A 120 -14.18 1.56 14.23
N GLY A 121 -15.23 0.76 14.38
CA GLY A 121 -16.13 0.39 13.27
C GLY A 121 -17.18 1.44 12.89
N CYS A 122 -17.70 2.20 13.87
CA CYS A 122 -18.84 3.10 13.68
C CYS A 122 -18.49 4.59 13.84
N TYR A 123 -17.50 4.94 14.66
CA TYR A 123 -17.30 6.33 15.11
C TYR A 123 -15.95 6.93 14.70
N LEU A 124 -14.89 6.13 14.62
CA LEU A 124 -13.57 6.61 14.22
C LEU A 124 -13.42 6.58 12.70
N THR A 125 -13.33 7.76 12.10
CA THR A 125 -12.99 7.95 10.67
C THR A 125 -11.52 8.32 10.46
N SER A 126 -10.76 8.52 11.54
CA SER A 126 -9.38 8.97 11.48
C SER A 126 -8.42 7.84 11.13
N LEU A 127 -7.52 8.09 10.19
CA LEU A 127 -6.44 7.16 9.83
C LEU A 127 -5.43 7.03 10.98
N PRO A 128 -4.73 5.87 11.09
CA PRO A 128 -3.70 5.68 12.11
C PRO A 128 -2.40 6.39 11.73
N PHE A 129 -2.38 7.71 11.85
CA PHE A 129 -1.31 8.56 11.32
C PHE A 129 0.07 8.26 11.90
N GLU A 130 0.18 7.96 13.20
CA GLU A 130 1.47 7.60 13.83
C GLU A 130 2.04 6.33 13.22
N PHE A 131 1.23 5.28 13.10
CA PHE A 131 1.60 4.05 12.41
C PHE A 131 2.00 4.34 10.96
N MET A 132 1.20 5.12 10.24
CA MET A 132 1.45 5.45 8.83
C MET A 132 2.78 6.20 8.64
N ARG A 133 3.12 7.13 9.54
CA ARG A 133 4.40 7.85 9.54
C ARG A 133 5.57 6.91 9.85
N ALA A 134 5.44 6.09 10.89
CA ALA A 134 6.46 5.14 11.29
C ALA A 134 6.83 4.17 10.17
N VAL A 135 5.83 3.55 9.52
CA VAL A 135 6.09 2.61 8.41
C VAL A 135 6.57 3.30 7.13
N ALA A 136 6.48 4.63 7.06
CA ALA A 136 7.03 5.46 6.00
C ALA A 136 8.40 6.05 6.35
N ASP A 137 9.01 5.62 7.47
CA ASP A 137 10.32 6.04 7.98
C ASP A 137 10.38 7.53 8.37
N PHE A 138 9.26 8.02 8.92
CA PHE A 138 9.17 9.33 9.56
C PHE A 138 8.95 9.19 11.06
N ASP A 139 9.25 10.28 11.77
CA ASP A 139 8.89 10.45 13.17
C ASP A 139 7.36 10.24 13.36
N PRO A 140 6.94 9.30 14.22
CA PRO A 140 5.52 9.04 14.46
C PRO A 140 4.76 10.24 15.03
N GLU A 141 5.39 11.02 15.92
CA GLU A 141 4.76 12.13 16.63
C GLU A 141 4.75 13.41 15.78
N TRP A 142 5.81 13.65 15.01
CA TRP A 142 5.98 14.94 14.34
C TRP A 142 5.27 15.05 12.97
N SER A 143 4.25 15.90 12.92
CA SER A 143 3.49 16.23 11.71
C SER A 143 4.18 17.21 10.74
N GLY A 144 5.36 17.75 11.07
CA GLY A 144 6.07 18.67 10.15
C GLY A 144 6.98 17.98 9.13
N SER A 145 7.14 16.64 9.22
CA SER A 145 8.13 15.85 8.47
C SER A 145 7.80 15.62 7.00
N TYR A 146 6.59 15.98 6.57
CA TYR A 146 6.12 15.69 5.22
C TYR A 146 6.06 16.98 4.39
N PHE A 147 6.89 17.05 3.35
CA PHE A 147 6.65 18.02 2.28
C PHE A 147 5.63 17.42 1.32
N VAL A 148 4.37 17.87 1.36
CA VAL A 148 3.43 17.67 0.24
C VAL A 148 3.73 18.79 -0.75
N PRO A 149 4.39 18.53 -1.90
CA PRO A 149 4.55 19.57 -2.90
C PRO A 149 3.17 19.92 -3.46
N GLY A 150 2.68 21.10 -3.08
CA GLY A 150 1.61 21.84 -3.75
C GLY A 150 2.17 23.17 -4.26
N PRO A 151 1.65 23.72 -5.37
CA PRO A 151 2.13 25.00 -5.89
C PRO A 151 1.88 26.12 -4.86
N PRO A 152 2.69 27.20 -4.89
CA PRO A 152 2.59 28.34 -3.98
C PRO A 152 1.24 29.07 -4.07
#